data_AF-A0A9C7UZR7-F1
#
_entry.id   AF-A0A9C7UZR7-F1
#
_cell.length_a   1.000
_cell.length_b   1.000
_cell.length_c   1.000
_cell.angle_alpha   90.00
_cell.angle_beta   90.00
_cell.angle_gamma   90.00
#
_symmetry.space_group_name_H-M   'P 1'
#
loop_
_entity.id
_entity.type
_entity.pdbx_description
1 polymer ?
#
loop_
_entity_poly.entity_id
_entity_poly.type
_entity_poly.pdbx_seq_one_letter_code
_entity_poly.pdbx_strand_id
1 'polypeptide(L)' 'GVQFHPEVNHTERGFDMLGNFLYNVCECRGDWTMESYAETAIRNIREKVGDGK' A
#
# COMPACT_ATOMS: atom_id res chain seq x y z
N GLY A 1 3.24 -16.41 12.11
CA GLY A 1 3.02 -16.46 10.65
C GLY A 1 1.88 -17.41 10.34
N VAL A 2 1.26 -17.29 9.17
CA VAL A 2 0.20 -18.19 8.71
C VAL A 2 0.75 -19.16 7.66
N GLN A 3 0.20 -20.37 7.58
CA GLN A 3 0.64 -21.43 6.65
C GLN A 3 -0.23 -21.46 5.35
N PHE A 4 -0.98 -20.41 5.10
CA PHE A 4 -1.86 -20.24 3.92
C PHE A 4 -1.73 -18.81 3.37
N HIS A 5 -2.28 -18.59 2.18
CA HIS A 5 -2.21 -17.31 1.47
C HIS A 5 -3.48 -16.49 1.68
N PRO A 6 -3.55 -15.54 2.64
CA PRO A 6 -4.73 -14.70 2.84
C PRO A 6 -5.00 -13.72 1.68
N GLU A 7 -4.04 -13.53 0.78
CA GLU A 7 -4.14 -12.65 -0.38
C GLU A 7 -4.89 -13.25 -1.57
N VAL A 8 -5.07 -14.57 -1.62
CA VAL A 8 -5.75 -15.23 -2.75
C VAL A 8 -7.25 -15.33 -2.53
N ASN A 9 -8.01 -15.25 -3.63
CA ASN A 9 -9.48 -15.36 -3.60
C ASN A 9 -10.01 -16.69 -3.04
N HIS A 10 -9.16 -17.72 -2.95
CA HIS A 10 -9.51 -19.02 -2.38
C HIS A 10 -9.54 -19.03 -0.85
N THR A 11 -9.02 -17.99 -0.21
CA THR A 11 -9.10 -17.83 1.24
C THR A 11 -10.28 -16.93 1.57
N GLU A 12 -11.37 -17.54 2.01
CA GLU A 12 -12.54 -16.79 2.48
C GLU A 12 -12.13 -15.84 3.61
N ARG A 13 -12.58 -14.58 3.54
CA ARG A 13 -12.21 -13.50 4.48
C ARG A 13 -10.71 -13.18 4.56
N GLY A 14 -9.88 -13.65 3.62
CA GLY A 14 -8.44 -13.43 3.64
C GLY A 14 -8.06 -11.94 3.65
N PHE A 15 -8.75 -11.11 2.88
CA PHE A 15 -8.58 -9.65 2.90
C PHE A 15 -8.99 -9.02 4.23
N ASP A 16 -10.02 -9.53 4.92
CA ASP A 16 -10.38 -9.05 6.26
C ASP A 16 -9.28 -9.38 7.29
N MET A 17 -8.62 -10.53 7.16
CA MET A 17 -7.47 -10.88 8.02
C MET A 17 -6.32 -9.90 7.81
N LEU A 18 -5.98 -9.59 6.56
CA LEU A 18 -4.95 -8.59 6.23
C LEU A 18 -5.35 -7.19 6.75
N GLY A 19 -6.61 -6.80 6.58
CA GLY A 19 -7.15 -5.55 7.11
C GLY A 19 -7.04 -5.46 8.63
N ASN A 20 -7.43 -6.52 9.35
CA ASN A 20 -7.29 -6.56 10.81
C ASN A 20 -5.84 -6.42 11.25
N PHE A 21 -4.92 -7.08 10.57
CA PHE A 21 -3.50 -6.95 10.87
C PHE A 21 -3.01 -5.52 10.66
N LEU A 22 -3.28 -4.92 9.50
CA LEU A 22 -2.82 -3.56 9.17
C LEU A 22 -3.44 -2.50 10.08
N TYR A 23 -4.75 -2.52 10.28
CA TYR A 23 -5.48 -1.42 10.92
C TYR A 23 -5.66 -1.58 12.42
N ASN A 24 -5.87 -2.82 12.91
CA ASN A 24 -6.16 -3.05 14.33
C ASN A 24 -4.93 -3.50 15.12
N VAL A 25 -3.96 -4.16 14.49
CA VAL A 25 -2.74 -4.64 15.16
C VAL A 25 -1.58 -3.67 14.92
N CYS A 26 -1.32 -3.30 13.67
CA CYS A 26 -0.25 -2.38 13.31
C CYS A 26 -0.66 -0.91 13.36
N GLU A 27 -1.94 -0.59 13.59
CA GLU A 27 -2.47 0.77 13.68
C GLU A 27 -2.10 1.67 12.48
N CYS A 28 -1.95 1.07 11.30
CA CYS A 28 -1.71 1.82 10.08
C CYS A 28 -2.93 2.70 9.75
N ARG A 29 -2.71 3.92 9.23
CA ARG A 29 -3.80 4.88 8.98
C ARG A 29 -4.58 4.61 7.69
N GLY A 30 -3.96 3.97 6.70
CA GLY A 30 -4.57 3.77 5.38
C GLY A 30 -4.66 5.04 4.55
N ASP A 31 -3.76 5.99 4.77
CA ASP A 31 -3.64 7.25 4.04
C ASP A 31 -2.92 7.11 2.68
N TRP A 32 -2.39 5.93 2.37
CA TRP A 32 -1.79 5.65 1.08
C TRP A 32 -2.86 5.49 0.00
N THR A 33 -2.85 6.39 -0.97
CA THR A 33 -3.76 6.37 -2.13
C THR A 33 -2.97 6.47 -3.43
N MET A 34 -3.56 5.98 -4.54
CA MET A 34 -2.95 6.11 -5.86
C MET A 34 -2.73 7.57 -6.28
N GLU A 35 -3.58 8.49 -5.83
CA GLU A 35 -3.44 9.93 -6.03
C GLU A 35 -2.18 10.47 -5.32
N SER A 36 -2.06 10.22 -4.00
CA SER A 36 -0.90 10.63 -3.21
C SER A 36 0.42 10.05 -3.74
N TYR A 37 0.35 8.82 -4.28
CA TYR A 37 1.47 8.17 -4.92
C TYR A 37 1.86 8.86 -6.23
N ALA A 38 0.89 9.16 -7.09
CA ALA A 38 1.13 9.85 -8.35
C ALA A 38 1.79 11.22 -8.14
N GLU A 39 1.28 12.01 -7.18
CA GLU A 39 1.86 13.30 -6.81
C GLU A 39 3.30 13.16 -6.33
N THR A 40 3.54 12.20 -5.44
CA THR A 40 4.87 11.92 -4.91
C THR A 40 5.83 11.46 -6.00
N ALA A 41 5.38 10.59 -6.91
CA ALA A 41 6.18 10.11 -8.02
C ALA A 41 6.55 11.27 -8.98
N ILE A 42 5.59 12.13 -9.35
CA ILE A 42 5.83 13.29 -10.21
C ILE A 42 6.85 14.25 -9.56
N ARG A 43 6.69 14.55 -8.27
CA ARG A 43 7.62 15.40 -7.53
C ARG A 43 9.03 14.80 -7.54
N ASN A 44 9.17 13.52 -7.18
CA ASN A 44 10.45 12.83 -7.14
C ASN A 44 11.13 12.81 -8.53
N ILE A 45 10.36 12.61 -9.60
CA ILE A 45 10.89 12.64 -10.97
C ILE A 45 11.40 14.05 -11.31
N ARG A 46 10.63 15.10 -11.02
CA ARG A 46 11.03 16.50 -11.27
C ARG A 46 12.29 16.88 -10.49
N GLU A 47 12.37 16.50 -9.22
CA GLU A 47 13.56 16.74 -8.40
C GLU A 47 14.80 16.02 -8.94
N LYS A 48 14.63 14.77 -9.39
CA LYS A 48 15.73 13.96 -9.94
C LYS A 48 16.21 14.45 -11.30
N VAL A 49 15.28 14.90 -12.16
CA VAL A 49 15.59 15.39 -13.51
C VAL A 49 16.08 16.84 -13.47
N GLY A 50 15.60 17.65 -12.52
CA GLY A 50 15.95 19.06 -12.39
C GLY A 50 15.59 19.84 -13.66
N ASP A 51 16.53 20.65 -14.14
CA ASP A 51 16.42 21.38 -15.42
C ASP A 51 16.91 20.56 -16.63
N GLY A 52 17.20 19.27 -16.42
CA GLY A 52 17.60 18.36 -17.48
C GLY A 52 16.43 18.15 -18.44
N LYS A 53 16.53 18.72 -19.64
CA LYS A 53 15.70 18.33 -20.77
C LYS A 53 15.89 16.87 -21.13
#